data_AF-A0A7T8GWV8-F1
#
_entry.id   AF-A0A7T8GWV8-F1
#
_cell.length_a   1.000
_cell.length_b   1.000
_cell.length_c   1.000
_cell.angle_alpha   90.00
_cell.angle_beta   90.00
_cell.angle_gamma   90.00
#
_symmetry.space_group_name_H-M   'P 1'
#
loop_
_entity.id
_entity.type
_entity.pdbx_description
1 polymer ?
#
loop_
_entity_poly.entity_id
_entity_poly.type
_entity_poly.pdbx_seq_one_letter_code
_entity_poly.pdbx_strand_id
1 'polypeptide(L)'
;IAAWRLSAMQFTDPVDRETAEAYEEGLAQLTDNARHVIMHLTELAHDYARDKKEVVIVAVIERHIRKVKSSQKLPGLYLMDSIVKNHSDPYRDLFQQNIVNTFSTVFVSAPEKVRLLLYKLRNTWNDIFSSTKLYQLDSKVKALDPAWPVLTLNNASASSNNSNSPSSSGNIHINPAVFNRPREENTPIFEELQTEGT
;
A
#
# COMPACT_ATOMS: atom_id res chain seq x y z
N ILE A 1 -13.73 14.14 -6.04
CA ILE A 1 -14.74 14.42 -4.98
C ILE A 1 -13.99 14.65 -3.66
N ALA A 2 -14.53 15.38 -2.68
CA ALA A 2 -13.76 15.87 -1.53
C ALA A 2 -13.63 14.86 -0.37
N ALA A 3 -12.46 14.81 0.27
CA ALA A 3 -12.08 13.81 1.27
C ALA A 3 -12.92 13.80 2.56
N TRP A 4 -13.67 14.87 2.87
CA TRP A 4 -14.55 14.93 4.03
C TRP A 4 -15.73 13.94 3.96
N ARG A 5 -16.09 13.45 2.76
CA ARG A 5 -17.25 12.55 2.57
C ARG A 5 -17.02 11.12 3.10
N LEU A 6 -15.78 10.68 3.26
CA LEU A 6 -15.44 9.30 3.65
C LEU A 6 -15.38 9.07 5.17
N SER A 7 -15.09 10.10 5.97
CA SER A 7 -14.96 9.95 7.44
C SER A 7 -16.29 9.75 8.15
N ALA A 8 -17.40 10.17 7.54
CA ALA A 8 -18.76 10.09 8.10
C ALA A 8 -19.74 9.44 7.11
N MET A 9 -19.25 8.50 6.29
CA MET A 9 -20.04 7.83 5.25
C MET A 9 -21.04 6.83 5.87
N GLN A 10 -22.16 7.36 6.34
CA GLN A 10 -23.40 6.61 6.48
C GLN A 10 -23.87 6.27 5.05
N PHE A 11 -24.00 4.98 4.75
CA PHE A 11 -24.54 4.54 3.47
C PHE A 11 -26.06 4.77 3.49
N THR A 12 -26.50 5.83 2.83
CA THR A 12 -27.92 6.25 2.80
C THR A 12 -28.77 5.43 1.84
N ASP A 13 -28.13 4.80 0.85
CA ASP A 13 -28.75 3.84 -0.04
C ASP A 13 -28.76 2.45 0.61
N PRO A 14 -29.88 1.70 0.57
CA PRO A 14 -29.97 0.41 1.23
C PRO A 14 -29.07 -0.67 0.60
N VAL A 15 -28.82 -0.59 -0.71
CA VAL A 15 -27.97 -1.54 -1.45
C VAL A 15 -26.49 -1.24 -1.20
N ASP A 16 -26.10 0.04 -1.09
CA ASP A 16 -24.76 0.41 -0.60
C ASP A 16 -24.52 -0.10 0.83
N ARG A 17 -25.53 -0.04 1.70
CA ARG A 17 -25.44 -0.58 3.07
C ARG A 17 -25.31 -2.11 3.09
N GLU A 18 -26.13 -2.81 2.32
CA GLU A 18 -26.07 -4.28 2.17
C GLU A 18 -24.72 -4.73 1.59
N THR A 19 -24.22 -4.03 0.56
CA THR A 19 -22.88 -4.24 -0.01
C THR A 19 -21.78 -4.05 1.05
N ALA A 20 -21.91 -3.01 1.87
CA ALA A 20 -20.95 -2.75 2.94
C ALA A 20 -20.99 -3.81 4.05
N GLU A 21 -22.18 -4.28 4.44
CA GLU A 21 -22.36 -5.30 5.47
C GLU A 21 -21.77 -6.65 5.00
N ALA A 22 -22.08 -7.09 3.77
CA ALA A 22 -21.52 -8.31 3.18
C ALA A 22 -19.99 -8.27 3.06
N TYR A 23 -19.39 -7.13 2.68
CA TYR A 23 -17.93 -7.01 2.60
C TYR A 23 -17.27 -6.81 3.98
N GLU A 24 -17.96 -6.20 4.97
CA GLU A 24 -17.49 -6.16 6.37
C GLU A 24 -17.48 -7.57 7.01
N GLU A 25 -18.39 -8.49 6.65
CA GLU A 25 -18.36 -9.91 7.06
C GLU A 25 -17.14 -10.66 6.51
N GLY A 26 -16.83 -10.49 5.22
CA GLY A 26 -15.62 -11.08 4.62
C GLY A 26 -14.34 -10.53 5.25
N LEU A 27 -14.30 -9.22 5.53
CA LEU A 27 -13.20 -8.58 6.24
C LEU A 27 -13.07 -9.03 7.71
N ALA A 28 -14.15 -9.46 8.37
CA ALA A 28 -14.08 -9.98 9.74
C ALA A 28 -13.22 -11.27 9.84
N GLN A 29 -13.11 -12.01 8.73
CA GLN A 29 -12.27 -13.21 8.61
C GLN A 29 -10.79 -12.89 8.32
N LEU A 30 -10.44 -11.63 8.02
CA LEU A 30 -9.07 -11.18 7.77
C LEU A 30 -8.31 -10.95 9.10
N THR A 31 -8.32 -11.97 9.98
CA THR A 31 -7.76 -11.86 11.34
C THR A 31 -6.23 -11.87 11.38
N ASP A 32 -5.64 -12.50 10.37
CA ASP A 32 -4.22 -12.84 10.22
C ASP A 32 -3.80 -12.68 8.74
N ASN A 33 -2.55 -13.01 8.39
CA ASN A 33 -2.02 -12.86 7.02
C ASN A 33 -2.53 -13.97 6.04
N ALA A 34 -3.84 -14.17 5.99
CA ALA A 34 -4.49 -15.27 5.29
C ALA A 34 -4.60 -14.99 3.77
N ARG A 35 -3.61 -15.43 2.99
CA ARG A 35 -3.55 -15.24 1.52
C ARG A 35 -4.83 -15.62 0.79
N HIS A 36 -5.52 -16.70 1.21
CA HIS A 36 -6.78 -17.11 0.58
C HIS A 36 -7.93 -16.11 0.82
N VAL A 37 -8.04 -15.53 2.02
CA VAL A 37 -9.02 -14.46 2.33
C VAL A 37 -8.68 -13.20 1.55
N ILE A 38 -7.41 -12.82 1.47
CA ILE A 38 -6.94 -11.67 0.68
C ILE A 38 -7.34 -11.84 -0.80
N MET A 39 -7.05 -12.99 -1.41
CA MET A 39 -7.39 -13.24 -2.81
C MET A 39 -8.91 -13.27 -3.05
N HIS A 40 -9.68 -13.91 -2.16
CA HIS A 40 -11.15 -13.94 -2.26
C HIS A 40 -11.76 -12.53 -2.18
N LEU A 41 -11.29 -11.70 -1.24
CA LEU A 41 -11.73 -10.31 -1.10
C LEU A 41 -11.27 -9.41 -2.27
N THR A 42 -10.14 -9.73 -2.90
CA THR A 42 -9.66 -9.07 -4.12
C THR A 42 -10.58 -9.33 -5.32
N GLU A 43 -11.01 -10.58 -5.53
CA GLU A 43 -11.95 -10.91 -6.62
C GLU A 43 -13.36 -10.39 -6.33
N LEU A 44 -13.83 -10.44 -5.08
CA LEU A 44 -15.10 -9.79 -4.71
C LEU A 44 -15.07 -8.27 -4.97
N ALA A 45 -13.94 -7.60 -4.75
CA ALA A 45 -13.81 -6.18 -5.08
C ALA A 45 -13.91 -5.92 -6.59
N HIS A 46 -13.38 -6.83 -7.44
CA HIS A 46 -13.56 -6.74 -8.89
C HIS A 46 -15.03 -6.87 -9.29
N ASP A 47 -15.74 -7.85 -8.76
CA ASP A 47 -17.14 -8.07 -9.11
C ASP A 47 -18.04 -6.91 -8.61
N TYR A 48 -17.82 -6.40 -7.39
CA TYR A 48 -18.52 -5.22 -6.89
C TYR A 48 -18.26 -3.93 -7.71
N ALA A 49 -17.13 -3.82 -8.43
CA ALA A 49 -16.89 -2.70 -9.32
C ALA A 49 -17.76 -2.75 -10.60
N ARG A 50 -18.25 -3.93 -11.01
CA ARG A 50 -19.20 -4.07 -12.14
C ARG A 50 -20.53 -3.38 -11.82
N ASP A 51 -20.98 -3.49 -10.57
CA ASP A 51 -22.20 -2.88 -10.04
C ASP A 51 -21.98 -1.46 -9.49
N LYS A 52 -20.83 -0.84 -9.79
CA LYS A 52 -20.44 0.53 -9.41
C LYS A 52 -20.35 0.77 -7.89
N LYS A 53 -19.93 -0.25 -7.14
CA LYS A 53 -19.81 -0.21 -5.67
C LYS A 53 -18.38 0.06 -5.18
N GLU A 54 -17.43 0.38 -6.06
CA GLU A 54 -16.01 0.61 -5.73
C GLU A 54 -15.80 1.61 -4.58
N VAL A 55 -16.63 2.66 -4.50
CA VAL A 55 -16.56 3.68 -3.45
C VAL A 55 -16.98 3.12 -2.09
N VAL A 56 -17.94 2.20 -2.06
CA VAL A 56 -18.39 1.50 -0.85
C VAL A 56 -17.27 0.57 -0.37
N ILE A 57 -16.70 -0.24 -1.26
CA ILE A 57 -15.62 -1.19 -0.95
C ILE A 57 -14.38 -0.47 -0.40
N VAL A 58 -13.94 0.64 -1.02
CA VAL A 58 -12.82 1.47 -0.52
C VAL A 58 -13.13 2.05 0.85
N ALA A 59 -14.32 2.63 1.05
CA ALA A 59 -14.73 3.21 2.32
C ALA A 59 -14.77 2.18 3.46
N VAL A 60 -15.19 0.95 3.15
CA VAL A 60 -15.24 -0.21 4.06
C VAL A 60 -13.85 -0.72 4.41
N ILE A 61 -12.96 -0.95 3.43
CA ILE A 61 -11.58 -1.41 3.67
C ILE A 61 -10.82 -0.40 4.53
N GLU A 62 -10.87 0.90 4.19
CA GLU A 62 -10.22 1.92 5.01
C GLU A 62 -10.80 2.02 6.43
N ARG A 63 -12.12 1.89 6.57
CA ARG A 63 -12.82 1.89 7.86
C ARG A 63 -12.37 0.70 8.72
N HIS A 64 -12.24 -0.48 8.12
CA HIS A 64 -11.71 -1.67 8.79
C HIS A 64 -10.27 -1.42 9.27
N ILE A 65 -9.35 -1.00 8.38
CA ILE A 65 -7.95 -0.67 8.74
C ILE A 65 -7.88 0.36 9.87
N ARG A 66 -8.78 1.36 9.89
CA ARG A 66 -8.87 2.32 11.01
C ARG A 66 -9.34 1.66 12.32
N LYS A 67 -10.39 0.84 12.29
CA LYS A 67 -11.03 0.23 13.49
C LYS A 67 -10.25 -0.92 14.15
N VAL A 68 -9.63 -1.83 13.40
CA VAL A 68 -9.10 -3.10 13.95
C VAL A 68 -7.86 -2.96 14.83
N LYS A 69 -7.56 -3.98 15.66
CA LYS A 69 -6.31 -4.06 16.45
C LYS A 69 -5.06 -4.02 15.57
N SER A 70 -3.93 -3.54 16.10
CA SER A 70 -2.70 -3.30 15.34
C SER A 70 -2.22 -4.50 14.50
N SER A 71 -2.40 -5.74 14.98
CA SER A 71 -2.00 -6.95 14.24
C SER A 71 -2.82 -7.19 12.95
N GLN A 72 -4.07 -6.73 12.90
CA GLN A 72 -4.98 -6.88 11.75
C GLN A 72 -4.88 -5.73 10.74
N LYS A 73 -4.28 -4.60 11.13
CA LYS A 73 -4.12 -3.44 10.24
C LYS A 73 -3.20 -3.73 9.03
N LEU A 74 -2.21 -4.61 9.20
CA LEU A 74 -1.30 -5.00 8.12
C LEU A 74 -1.98 -5.93 7.08
N PRO A 75 -2.67 -7.02 7.45
CA PRO A 75 -3.53 -7.77 6.53
C PRO A 75 -4.50 -6.91 5.70
N GLY A 76 -5.19 -5.95 6.33
CA GLY A 76 -6.07 -5.01 5.60
C GLY A 76 -5.32 -4.13 4.60
N LEU A 77 -4.06 -3.74 4.89
CA LEU A 77 -3.21 -2.98 3.97
C LEU A 77 -2.69 -3.85 2.82
N TYR A 78 -2.45 -5.14 3.04
CA TYR A 78 -2.12 -6.12 2.00
C TYR A 78 -3.32 -6.43 1.08
N LEU A 79 -4.55 -6.41 1.59
CA LEU A 79 -5.75 -6.48 0.73
C LEU A 79 -5.84 -5.27 -0.21
N MET A 80 -5.64 -4.06 0.32
CA MET A 80 -5.60 -2.84 -0.50
C MET A 80 -4.50 -2.93 -1.58
N ASP A 81 -3.30 -3.40 -1.22
CA ASP A 81 -2.20 -3.66 -2.15
C ASP A 81 -2.55 -4.68 -3.25
N SER A 82 -3.20 -5.77 -2.87
CA SER A 82 -3.66 -6.81 -3.79
C SER A 82 -4.70 -6.28 -4.78
N ILE A 83 -5.66 -5.47 -4.32
CA ILE A 83 -6.68 -4.86 -5.18
C ILE A 83 -6.04 -3.91 -6.19
N VAL A 84 -5.15 -2.98 -5.78
CA VAL A 84 -4.56 -2.03 -6.72
C VAL A 84 -3.58 -2.65 -7.73
N LYS A 85 -3.06 -3.85 -7.45
CA LYS A 85 -2.18 -4.61 -8.37
C LYS A 85 -2.95 -5.46 -9.38
N ASN A 86 -4.04 -6.10 -8.98
CA ASN A 86 -4.80 -7.00 -9.86
C ASN A 86 -5.95 -6.28 -10.58
N HIS A 87 -6.64 -5.36 -9.88
CA HIS A 87 -7.85 -4.68 -10.32
C HIS A 87 -7.68 -3.16 -10.20
N SER A 88 -6.66 -2.63 -10.88
CA SER A 88 -6.15 -1.27 -10.64
C SER A 88 -7.17 -0.15 -10.89
N ASP A 89 -7.98 -0.23 -11.94
CA ASP A 89 -9.01 0.77 -12.24
C ASP A 89 -10.39 0.24 -11.84
N PRO A 90 -11.22 1.02 -11.10
CA PRO A 90 -11.02 2.39 -10.62
C PRO A 90 -10.30 2.52 -9.26
N TYR A 91 -9.94 1.41 -8.62
CA TYR A 91 -9.51 1.37 -7.21
C TYR A 91 -8.26 2.18 -6.88
N ARG A 92 -7.27 2.26 -7.79
CA ARG A 92 -6.05 3.05 -7.68
C ARG A 92 -6.36 4.49 -7.30
N ASP A 93 -7.25 5.15 -8.06
CA ASP A 93 -7.52 6.58 -7.90
C ASP A 93 -8.43 6.90 -6.72
N LEU A 94 -9.15 5.89 -6.22
CA LEU A 94 -9.89 5.97 -4.96
C LEU A 94 -8.92 5.85 -3.76
N PHE A 95 -8.16 4.75 -3.64
CA PHE A 95 -7.21 4.57 -2.55
C PHE A 95 -6.12 5.66 -2.51
N GLN A 96 -5.65 6.12 -3.68
CA GLN A 96 -4.69 7.22 -3.82
C GLN A 96 -5.15 8.53 -3.13
N GLN A 97 -6.45 8.75 -2.93
CA GLN A 97 -6.92 9.94 -2.19
C GLN A 97 -6.42 9.92 -0.75
N ASN A 98 -6.57 8.78 -0.04
CA ASN A 98 -6.30 8.66 1.39
C ASN A 98 -5.06 7.84 1.76
N ILE A 99 -4.34 7.24 0.79
CA ILE A 99 -3.19 6.33 1.00
C ILE A 99 -2.19 6.82 2.06
N VAL A 100 -1.86 8.12 2.05
CA VAL A 100 -0.98 8.78 3.05
C VAL A 100 -1.49 8.59 4.48
N ASN A 101 -2.79 8.76 4.69
CA ASN A 101 -3.44 8.63 5.99
C ASN A 101 -3.64 7.16 6.38
N THR A 102 -4.04 6.31 5.43
CA THR A 102 -4.21 4.87 5.66
C THR A 102 -2.87 4.23 6.05
N PHE A 103 -1.79 4.48 5.30
CA PHE A 103 -0.45 4.01 5.63
C PHE A 103 0.05 4.55 6.98
N SER A 104 -0.09 5.87 7.24
CA SER A 104 0.26 6.46 8.54
C SER A 104 -0.46 5.78 9.70
N THR A 105 -1.73 5.42 9.52
CA THR A 105 -2.56 4.75 10.54
C THR A 105 -2.00 3.37 10.90
N VAL A 106 -1.54 2.60 9.91
CA VAL A 106 -0.89 1.31 10.15
C VAL A 106 0.49 1.52 10.79
N PHE A 107 1.30 2.43 10.24
CA PHE A 107 2.67 2.70 10.66
C PHE A 107 2.79 3.13 12.14
N VAL A 108 1.96 4.06 12.61
CA VAL A 108 1.96 4.50 14.02
C VAL A 108 1.68 3.34 14.98
N SER A 109 0.85 2.38 14.57
CA SER A 109 0.50 1.20 15.38
C SER A 109 1.48 0.02 15.23
N ALA A 110 2.44 0.11 14.31
CA ALA A 110 3.30 -1.00 13.92
C ALA A 110 4.54 -1.12 14.82
N PRO A 111 4.81 -2.30 15.41
CA PRO A 111 6.09 -2.57 16.05
C PRO A 111 7.22 -2.56 15.01
N GLU A 112 8.45 -2.34 15.45
CA GLU A 112 9.64 -2.17 14.59
C GLU A 112 9.78 -3.25 13.51
N LYS A 113 9.64 -4.53 13.87
CA LYS A 113 9.68 -5.65 12.91
C LYS A 113 8.65 -5.58 11.78
N VAL A 114 7.53 -4.87 11.98
CA VAL A 114 6.51 -4.63 10.94
C VAL A 114 6.83 -3.38 10.11
N ARG A 115 7.60 -2.41 10.63
CA ARG A 115 8.01 -1.22 9.86
C ARG A 115 8.87 -1.58 8.64
N LEU A 116 9.69 -2.62 8.74
CA LEU A 116 10.45 -3.17 7.60
C LEU A 116 9.53 -3.76 6.52
N LEU A 117 8.45 -4.45 6.92
CA LEU A 117 7.44 -4.98 6.00
C LEU A 117 6.70 -3.82 5.31
N LEU A 118 6.33 -2.78 6.06
CA LEU A 118 5.71 -1.56 5.54
C LEU A 118 6.63 -0.81 4.57
N TYR A 119 7.95 -0.81 4.80
CA TYR A 119 8.93 -0.22 3.88
C TYR A 119 9.02 -1.01 2.57
N LYS A 120 9.17 -2.34 2.63
CA LYS A 120 9.10 -3.20 1.43
C LYS A 120 7.78 -3.00 0.67
N LEU A 121 6.64 -2.94 1.38
CA LEU A 121 5.32 -2.71 0.79
C LEU A 121 5.20 -1.36 0.08
N ARG A 122 5.63 -0.26 0.73
CA ARG A 122 5.67 1.10 0.14
C ARG A 122 6.41 1.06 -1.21
N ASN A 123 7.56 0.38 -1.29
CA ASN A 123 8.36 0.34 -2.50
C ASN A 123 7.69 -0.37 -3.69
N THR A 124 6.66 -1.19 -3.45
CA THR A 124 5.87 -1.82 -4.52
C THR A 124 4.91 -0.85 -5.22
N TRP A 125 4.71 0.35 -4.67
CA TRP A 125 3.72 1.31 -5.17
C TRP A 125 4.29 2.38 -6.12
N ASN A 126 5.60 2.37 -6.38
CA ASN A 126 6.28 3.38 -7.21
C ASN A 126 5.65 3.56 -8.59
N ASP A 127 5.20 2.47 -9.21
CA ASP A 127 4.54 2.45 -10.53
C ASP A 127 3.01 2.40 -10.45
N ILE A 128 2.43 2.44 -9.23
CA ILE A 128 0.99 2.29 -8.97
C ILE A 128 0.35 3.62 -8.52
N PHE A 129 1.02 4.39 -7.67
CA PHE A 129 0.55 5.69 -7.21
C PHE A 129 1.46 6.82 -7.69
N SER A 130 0.89 8.00 -7.91
CA SER A 130 1.65 9.17 -8.36
C SER A 130 2.80 9.52 -7.40
N SER A 131 3.97 9.82 -7.96
CA SER A 131 5.18 10.15 -7.20
C SER A 131 4.96 11.30 -6.20
N THR A 132 4.10 12.26 -6.55
CA THR A 132 3.66 13.35 -5.65
C THR A 132 2.95 12.84 -4.40
N LYS A 133 2.04 11.86 -4.53
CA LYS A 133 1.33 11.26 -3.39
C LYS A 133 2.26 10.37 -2.55
N LEU A 134 3.17 9.65 -3.20
CA LEU A 134 4.19 8.83 -2.53
C LEU A 134 5.20 9.67 -1.76
N TYR A 135 5.63 10.81 -2.30
CA TYR A 135 6.46 11.78 -1.59
C TYR A 135 5.75 12.39 -0.37
N GLN A 136 4.44 12.68 -0.48
CA GLN A 136 3.60 13.08 0.67
C GLN A 136 3.51 11.98 1.74
N LEU A 137 3.48 10.71 1.34
CA LEU A 137 3.50 9.56 2.24
C LEU A 137 4.85 9.49 2.97
N ASP A 138 5.96 9.41 2.23
CA ASP A 138 7.30 9.30 2.83
C ASP A 138 7.62 10.50 3.73
N SER A 139 7.26 11.72 3.33
CA SER A 139 7.47 12.93 4.15
C SER A 139 6.68 12.89 5.46
N LYS A 140 5.46 12.32 5.46
CA LYS A 140 4.67 12.15 6.68
C LYS A 140 5.19 11.02 7.55
N VAL A 141 5.68 9.92 6.98
CA VAL A 141 6.30 8.82 7.74
C VAL A 141 7.65 9.26 8.32
N LYS A 142 8.44 10.07 7.60
CA LYS A 142 9.69 10.68 8.09
C LYS A 142 9.51 11.54 9.34
N ALA A 143 8.35 12.20 9.46
CA ALA A 143 7.99 12.98 10.64
C ALA A 143 7.55 12.12 11.86
N LEU A 144 7.26 10.83 11.63
CA LEU A 144 6.94 9.84 12.67
C LEU A 144 8.16 8.96 13.02
N ASP A 145 9.07 8.77 12.07
CA ASP A 145 10.27 7.97 12.17
C ASP A 145 11.44 8.61 11.39
N PRO A 146 12.38 9.27 12.09
CA PRO A 146 13.55 9.91 11.47
C PRO A 146 14.45 8.95 10.68
N ALA A 147 14.34 7.63 10.82
CA ALA A 147 15.10 6.67 10.02
C ALA A 147 14.51 6.42 8.62
N TRP A 148 13.25 6.79 8.36
CA TRP A 148 12.59 6.52 7.07
C TRP A 148 13.35 7.16 5.88
N PRO A 149 13.60 6.46 4.77
CA PRO A 149 14.13 7.07 3.56
C PRO A 149 13.04 7.87 2.85
N VAL A 150 13.36 9.08 2.37
CA VAL A 150 12.44 9.87 1.53
C VAL A 150 12.98 9.83 0.11
N LEU A 151 12.24 9.19 -0.80
CA LEU A 151 12.59 9.20 -2.22
C LEU A 151 12.30 10.59 -2.79
N THR A 152 13.36 11.34 -3.11
CA THR A 152 13.20 12.66 -3.73
C THR A 152 12.77 12.51 -5.19
N LEU A 153 11.94 13.44 -5.68
CA LEU A 153 11.47 13.43 -7.07
C LEU A 153 12.63 13.47 -8.10
N ASN A 154 13.80 13.95 -7.66
CA ASN A 154 14.97 14.21 -8.50
C ASN A 154 15.77 12.93 -8.82
N ASN A 155 15.60 11.84 -8.05
CA ASN A 155 16.34 10.59 -8.25
C ASN A 155 15.95 9.85 -9.54
N ALA A 156 14.81 10.18 -10.16
CA ALA A 156 14.42 9.68 -11.48
C ALA A 156 15.19 10.33 -12.65
N SER A 157 16.00 11.36 -12.40
CA SER A 157 16.69 12.15 -13.44
C SER A 157 18.19 12.34 -13.20
N ALA A 158 18.76 11.68 -12.17
CA ALA A 158 20.15 11.84 -11.75
C ALA A 158 21.15 11.05 -12.62
N SER A 159 21.14 11.27 -13.94
CA SER A 159 22.11 10.66 -14.88
C SER A 159 22.52 11.62 -16.00
N SER A 160 23.11 12.76 -15.63
CA SER A 160 24.07 13.55 -16.45
C SER A 160 24.63 14.73 -15.62
N ASN A 161 25.96 14.80 -15.48
CA ASN A 161 26.86 15.97 -15.51
C ASN A 161 26.30 17.37 -15.11
N ASN A 162 26.91 18.23 -14.28
CA ASN A 162 28.16 18.29 -13.50
C ASN A 162 28.08 19.57 -12.59
N SER A 163 28.90 19.93 -11.60
CA SER A 163 30.10 19.39 -10.90
C SER A 163 30.29 20.15 -9.55
N ASN A 164 31.52 20.16 -8.98
CA ASN A 164 32.06 21.12 -7.99
C ASN A 164 31.57 21.09 -6.53
N SER A 165 31.99 20.08 -5.75
CA SER A 165 32.65 20.28 -4.44
C SER A 165 33.38 18.99 -3.97
N PRO A 166 34.42 19.07 -3.11
CA PRO A 166 35.37 17.96 -2.94
C PRO A 166 35.20 17.11 -1.67
N SER A 167 35.83 15.92 -1.71
CA SER A 167 36.41 15.18 -0.57
C SER A 167 35.48 14.48 0.45
N SER A 168 35.10 13.24 0.14
CA SER A 168 35.38 12.10 1.05
C SER A 168 35.42 10.79 0.26
N SER A 169 36.45 9.97 0.46
CA SER A 169 36.69 8.75 -0.34
C SER A 169 35.84 7.56 0.10
N GLY A 170 35.26 6.82 -0.85
CA GLY A 170 34.45 5.63 -0.57
C GLY A 170 34.22 4.76 -1.81
N ASN A 171 35.23 3.99 -2.22
CA ASN A 171 35.12 3.10 -3.38
C ASN A 171 34.23 1.88 -3.07
N ILE A 172 32.95 1.95 -3.44
CA ILE A 172 32.04 0.78 -3.44
C ILE A 172 32.15 0.09 -4.80
N HIS A 173 32.74 -1.10 -4.82
CA HIS A 173 32.90 -1.93 -6.02
C HIS A 173 31.62 -2.76 -6.27
N ILE A 174 30.81 -2.35 -7.25
CA ILE A 174 29.53 -3.00 -7.59
C ILE A 174 29.74 -3.96 -8.78
N ASN A 175 29.30 -5.21 -8.63
CA ASN A 175 29.41 -6.25 -9.65
C ASN A 175 28.28 -6.11 -10.70
N PRO A 176 28.57 -5.93 -12.02
CA PRO A 176 27.53 -5.70 -13.04
C PRO A 176 26.58 -6.87 -13.35
N ALA A 177 26.82 -8.06 -12.82
CA ALA A 177 26.18 -9.32 -13.26
C ALA A 177 24.68 -9.49 -12.94
N VAL A 178 23.97 -8.45 -12.46
CA VAL A 178 22.58 -8.55 -12.00
C VAL A 178 21.54 -8.20 -13.07
N PHE A 179 21.90 -7.42 -14.10
CA PHE A 179 20.91 -6.78 -14.99
C PHE A 179 20.25 -7.72 -16.03
N ASN A 180 20.79 -8.91 -16.26
CA ASN A 180 20.22 -9.89 -17.20
C ASN A 180 19.64 -11.11 -16.46
N ARG A 181 18.40 -11.00 -16.00
CA ARG A 181 17.50 -12.15 -15.80
C ARG A 181 16.26 -12.00 -16.69
N PRO A 182 15.75 -13.06 -17.34
CA PRO A 182 14.52 -12.99 -18.12
C PRO A 182 13.30 -12.73 -17.23
N ARG A 183 12.24 -12.19 -17.84
CA ARG A 183 11.06 -11.63 -17.17
C ARG A 183 10.04 -12.70 -16.76
N GLU A 184 10.42 -13.59 -15.85
CA GLU A 184 9.53 -14.63 -15.29
C GLU A 184 9.65 -14.73 -13.77
N GLU A 185 8.96 -13.85 -13.04
CA GLU A 185 8.36 -14.15 -11.73
C GLU A 185 7.29 -13.10 -11.43
N ASN A 186 6.03 -13.52 -11.32
CA ASN A 186 4.93 -12.66 -10.85
C ASN A 186 4.64 -12.93 -9.36
N THR A 187 5.72 -13.21 -8.62
CA THR A 187 5.70 -13.63 -7.21
C THR A 187 5.57 -12.39 -6.32
N PRO A 188 4.49 -12.25 -5.54
CA PRO A 188 4.36 -11.12 -4.63
C PRO A 188 5.44 -11.20 -3.53
N ILE A 189 6.02 -10.06 -3.18
CA ILE A 189 7.08 -9.88 -2.16
C ILE A 189 6.72 -10.44 -0.75
N PHE A 190 5.44 -10.80 -0.56
CA PHE A 190 4.95 -11.73 0.45
C PHE A 190 5.83 -12.99 0.63
N GLU A 191 6.22 -13.65 -0.47
CA GLU A 191 6.97 -14.93 -0.45
C GLU A 191 8.37 -14.75 0.16
N GLU A 192 9.08 -13.69 -0.23
CA GLU A 192 10.42 -13.31 0.25
C GLU A 192 10.41 -12.83 1.72
N LEU A 193 9.24 -12.43 2.24
CA LEU A 193 9.11 -11.88 3.59
C LEU A 193 8.70 -12.90 4.66
N GLN A 194 8.42 -14.14 4.27
CA GLN A 194 7.94 -15.18 5.18
C GLN A 194 8.91 -16.36 5.33
N THR A 195 9.98 -16.41 4.52
CA THR A 195 11.08 -17.39 4.58
C THR A 195 12.25 -16.96 5.46
N GLU A 196 12.52 -15.65 5.61
CA GLU A 196 13.60 -15.11 6.47
C GLU A 196 13.25 -15.11 7.99
N GLY A 197 12.48 -16.09 8.45
CA GLY A 197 11.83 -16.07 9.76
C GLY A 197 11.66 -17.44 10.43
N THR A 198 12.54 -18.40 10.14
CA THR A 198 12.62 -19.72 10.80
C THR A 198 14.05 -19.96 11.28
#